data_AF-A0A978V925-F1
#
_entry.id   AF-A0A978V925-F1
#
_cell.length_a   1.000
_cell.length_b   1.000
_cell.length_c   1.000
_cell.angle_alpha   90.00
_cell.angle_beta   90.00
_cell.angle_gamma   90.00
#
_symmetry.space_group_name_H-M   'P 1'
#
loop_
_entity.id
_entity.type
_entity.pdbx_description
1 polymer ?
#
loop_
_entity_poly.entity_id
_entity_poly.type
_entity_poly.pdbx_seq_one_letter_code
_entity_poly.pdbx_strand_id
1 'polypeptide(L)'
;MQKFSSHVVEKCLEHFEESPSRIIHELISVSCFEQLLQDPYANYVIQSALAFTKGPLHASLVEAVWSHKMLRTSPYCKKIFS
;
A
#
# COMPACT_ATOMS: atom_id res chain seq x y z
N MET A 1 -12.05 -8.96 -6.38
CA MET A 1 -11.87 -10.44 -6.43
C MET A 1 -10.37 -10.73 -6.52
N GLN A 2 -9.63 -10.76 -5.39
CA GLN A 2 -8.26 -11.33 -5.21
C GLN A 2 -7.89 -11.40 -3.70
N LYS A 3 -8.75 -12.02 -2.86
CA LYS A 3 -8.54 -12.07 -1.40
C LYS A 3 -7.27 -12.81 -0.97
N PHE A 4 -6.92 -13.90 -1.66
CA PHE A 4 -5.78 -14.73 -1.27
C PHE A 4 -4.44 -14.17 -1.77
N SER A 5 -4.45 -13.53 -2.93
CA SER A 5 -3.25 -12.93 -3.53
C SER A 5 -2.71 -11.77 -2.70
N SER A 6 -3.57 -10.97 -2.05
CA SER A 6 -3.12 -9.87 -1.17
C SER A 6 -2.27 -10.38 -0.01
N HIS A 7 -2.63 -11.53 0.57
CA HIS A 7 -1.84 -12.15 1.64
C HIS A 7 -0.43 -12.57 1.16
N VAL A 8 -0.30 -13.00 -0.10
CA VAL A 8 1.02 -13.33 -0.67
C VAL A 8 1.86 -12.07 -0.78
N VAL A 9 1.29 -10.95 -1.26
CA VAL A 9 2.00 -9.68 -1.38
C VAL A 9 2.42 -9.15 0.00
N GLU A 10 1.54 -9.24 1.01
CA GLU A 10 1.87 -8.87 2.39
C GLU A 10 3.03 -9.70 2.94
N LYS A 11 3.03 -11.02 2.72
CA LYS A 11 4.14 -11.89 3.13
C LYS A 11 5.43 -11.60 2.38
N CYS A 12 5.35 -11.23 1.10
CA CYS A 12 6.51 -10.80 0.32
C CYS A 12 7.16 -9.54 0.92
N LEU A 13 6.35 -8.55 1.31
CA LEU A 13 6.82 -7.32 1.95
C LEU A 13 7.45 -7.57 3.33
N GLU A 14 6.95 -8.56 4.06
CA GLU A 14 7.43 -8.90 5.42
C GLU A 14 8.71 -9.75 5.42
N HIS A 15 8.85 -10.72 4.51
CA HIS A 15 9.88 -11.77 4.62
C HIS A 15 11.01 -11.69 3.60
N PHE A 16 10.88 -10.90 2.54
CA PHE A 16 11.89 -10.84 1.48
C PHE A 16 12.56 -9.48 1.48
N GLU A 17 13.82 -9.41 1.89
CA GLU A 17 14.57 -8.15 2.05
C GLU A 17 14.87 -7.44 0.70
N GLU A 18 14.98 -8.20 -0.39
CA GLU A 18 15.33 -7.65 -1.72
C GLU A 18 14.13 -7.24 -2.59
N SER A 19 12.92 -7.56 -2.15
CA SER A 19 11.69 -7.31 -2.91
C SER A 19 10.92 -6.00 -2.62
N PRO A 20 11.06 -5.30 -1.47
CA PRO A 20 10.16 -4.21 -1.11
C PRO A 20 10.27 -3.04 -2.07
N SER A 21 11.48 -2.66 -2.50
CA SER A 21 11.69 -1.57 -3.45
C SER A 21 10.89 -1.76 -4.73
N ARG A 22 10.98 -2.95 -5.34
CA ARG A 22 10.28 -3.27 -6.58
C ARG A 22 8.76 -3.29 -6.39
N ILE A 23 8.28 -3.90 -5.30
CA ILE A 23 6.85 -3.97 -4.99
C ILE A 23 6.27 -2.56 -4.77
N ILE A 24 6.96 -1.70 -4.01
CA ILE A 24 6.48 -0.33 -3.77
C ILE A 24 6.49 0.48 -5.05
N HIS A 25 7.55 0.39 -5.87
CA HIS A 25 7.59 1.08 -7.15
C HIS A 25 6.45 0.65 -8.08
N GLU A 26 6.11 -0.64 -8.10
CA GLU A 26 4.97 -1.14 -8.84
C GLU A 26 3.64 -0.58 -8.29
N LEU A 27 3.45 -0.61 -6.96
CA LEU A 27 2.25 -0.10 -6.30
C LEU A 27 2.00 1.39 -6.60
N ILE A 28 3.01 2.24 -6.46
CA ILE A 28 2.87 3.69 -6.70
C ILE A 28 2.74 4.04 -8.19
N SER A 29 3.13 3.13 -9.09
CA SER A 29 3.01 3.32 -10.55
C SER A 29 1.64 2.93 -11.09
N VAL A 30 0.73 2.40 -10.25
CA VAL A 30 -0.62 2.04 -10.67
C VAL A 30 -1.43 3.30 -10.98
N SER A 31 -1.94 3.40 -12.21
CA SER A 31 -2.68 4.56 -12.72
C SER A 31 -3.91 4.95 -11.90
N CYS A 32 -4.48 4.00 -11.14
CA CYS A 32 -5.64 4.18 -10.29
C CYS A 32 -5.30 3.80 -8.83
N PHE A 33 -4.24 4.38 -8.27
CA PHE A 33 -3.78 4.09 -6.90
C PHE A 33 -4.89 4.26 -5.85
N GLU A 34 -5.79 5.22 -6.04
CA GLU A 34 -6.98 5.44 -5.22
C GLU A 34 -7.93 4.24 -5.16
N GLN A 35 -7.93 3.37 -6.17
CA GLN A 35 -8.69 2.13 -6.16
C GLN A 35 -8.04 1.11 -5.24
N LEU A 36 -6.71 1.05 -5.16
CA LEU A 36 -6.00 0.18 -4.21
C LEU A 36 -6.26 0.60 -2.76
N LEU A 37 -6.28 1.92 -2.50
CA LEU A 37 -6.57 2.46 -1.17
C LEU A 37 -7.97 2.09 -0.68
N GLN A 38 -8.94 1.98 -1.60
CA GLN A 38 -10.34 1.72 -1.30
C GLN A 38 -10.77 0.27 -1.51
N ASP A 39 -9.91 -0.58 -2.10
CA ASP A 39 -10.22 -1.99 -2.31
C ASP A 39 -10.29 -2.73 -0.97
N PRO A 40 -11.31 -3.58 -0.74
CA PRO A 40 -11.50 -4.31 0.51
C PRO A 40 -10.33 -5.22 0.94
N TYR A 41 -9.41 -5.57 0.03
CA TYR A 41 -8.26 -6.42 0.28
C TYR A 41 -6.92 -5.70 0.04
N ALA A 42 -6.79 -4.90 -1.03
CA ALA A 42 -5.54 -4.22 -1.36
C ALA A 42 -5.18 -3.12 -0.35
N ASN A 43 -6.16 -2.56 0.38
CA ASN A 43 -5.88 -1.62 1.47
C ASN A 43 -4.95 -2.21 2.55
N TYR A 44 -4.97 -3.53 2.77
CA TYR A 44 -4.07 -4.21 3.69
C TYR A 44 -2.65 -4.31 3.15
N VAL A 45 -2.50 -4.48 1.83
CA VAL A 45 -1.20 -4.43 1.16
C VAL A 45 -0.56 -3.04 1.34
N ILE A 46 -1.34 -1.97 1.20
CA ILE A 46 -0.84 -0.59 1.42
C ILE A 46 -0.47 -0.36 2.89
N GLN A 47 -1.28 -0.84 3.83
CA GLN A 47 -0.95 -0.78 5.28
C GLN A 47 0.35 -1.52 5.59
N SER A 48 0.50 -2.75 5.10
CA SER A 48 1.69 -3.57 5.27
C SER A 48 2.91 -2.91 4.61
N ALA A 49 2.75 -2.37 3.40
CA ALA A 49 3.78 -1.59 2.72
C ALA A 49 4.25 -0.39 3.55
N LEU A 50 3.33 0.38 4.13
CA LEU A 50 3.67 1.50 5.02
C LEU A 50 4.37 1.03 6.30
N ALA A 51 3.98 -0.12 6.86
CA ALA A 51 4.55 -0.66 8.08
C ALA A 51 5.98 -1.20 7.91
N PHE A 52 6.28 -1.85 6.77
CA PHE A 52 7.55 -2.54 6.53
C PHE A 52 8.58 -1.71 5.76
N THR A 53 8.19 -0.60 5.13
CA THR A 53 9.12 0.25 4.39
C THR A 53 9.70 1.35 5.28
N LYS A 54 10.95 1.74 5.02
CA LYS A 54 11.66 2.84 5.71
C LYS A 54 12.43 3.70 4.72
N GLY A 55 12.89 4.87 5.16
CA GLY A 55 13.76 5.74 4.37
C GLY A 55 13.06 6.32 3.12
N PRO A 56 13.79 6.52 2.01
CA PRO A 56 13.26 7.17 0.81
C PRO A 56 12.05 6.47 0.22
N LEU A 57 12.03 5.13 0.25
CA LEU A 57 10.93 4.33 -0.29
C LEU A 57 9.62 4.58 0.47
N HIS A 58 9.71 4.65 1.80
CA HIS A 58 8.58 4.99 2.66
C HIS A 58 8.07 6.40 2.38
N ALA A 59 8.97 7.37 2.22
CA ALA A 59 8.61 8.74 1.90
C ALA A 59 7.82 8.84 0.57
N SER A 60 8.28 8.14 -0.47
CA SER A 60 7.56 8.07 -1.76
C SER A 60 6.16 7.46 -1.62
N LEU A 61 6.03 6.39 -0.84
CA LEU A 61 4.73 5.76 -0.59
C LEU A 61 3.79 6.68 0.19
N VAL A 62 4.29 7.37 1.21
CA VAL A 62 3.51 8.36 1.98
C VAL A 62 3.04 9.50 1.09
N GLU A 63 3.90 10.01 0.20
CA GLU A 63 3.53 11.08 -0.74
C GLU A 63 2.41 10.65 -1.69
N ALA A 64 2.48 9.43 -2.23
CA ALA A 64 1.43 8.86 -3.07
C ALA A 64 0.09 8.71 -2.31
N VAL A 65 0.13 8.27 -1.05
CA VAL A 65 -1.05 8.17 -0.18
C VAL A 65 -1.63 9.55 0.14
N TRP A 66 -0.79 10.53 0.49
CA TRP A 66 -1.25 11.87 0.87
C TRP A 66 -1.80 12.70 -0.27
N SER A 67 -1.38 12.43 -1.51
CA SER A 67 -2.01 12.98 -2.71
C SER A 67 -3.51 12.66 -2.75
N HIS A 68 -3.94 11.59 -2.06
CA HIS A 68 -5.32 11.12 -1.96
C HIS A 68 -5.95 11.31 -0.58
N LYS A 69 -5.46 12.28 0.23
CA LYS A 69 -5.95 12.53 1.60
C LYS A 69 -7.46 12.77 1.75
N MET A 70 -8.16 13.11 0.67
CA MET A 70 -9.63 13.23 0.65
C MET A 70 -10.33 11.90 0.95
N LEU A 71 -9.67 10.76 0.66
CA LEU A 71 -10.20 9.41 0.91
C LEU A 71 -10.18 8.99 2.37
N ARG A 72 -9.64 9.81 3.29
CA ARG A 72 -9.62 9.52 4.73
C ARG A 72 -11.01 9.25 5.35
N THR A 73 -12.07 9.71 4.69
CA THR A 73 -13.46 9.47 5.09
C THR A 73 -13.98 8.09 4.67
N SER A 74 -13.31 7.42 3.72
CA SER A 74 -13.64 6.07 3.27
C SER A 74 -13.42 5.06 4.39
N PRO A 75 -14.35 4.11 4.63
CA PRO A 75 -14.21 3.09 5.67
C PRO A 75 -12.96 2.23 5.51
N TYR A 76 -12.50 2.02 4.26
CA TYR A 76 -11.32 1.19 3.96
C TYR A 76 -9.99 1.93 4.19
N CYS A 77 -9.99 3.25 4.08
CA CYS A 77 -8.75 4.04 4.19
C CYS A 77 -8.47 4.53 5.62
N LYS A 78 -9.40 4.32 6.58
CA LYS A 78 -9.26 4.81 7.96
C LYS A 78 -7.94 4.42 8.62
N LYS A 79 -7.47 3.19 8.42
CA LYS A 79 -6.20 2.71 8.99
C LYS A 79 -4.97 3.22 8.24
N ILE A 80 -5.09 3.53 6.96
CA ILE A 80 -3.99 4.06 6.15
C ILE A 80 -3.67 5.51 6.54
N PHE A 81 -4.70 6.28 6.93
CA PHE A 81 -4.57 7.69 7.33
C PHE A 81 -4.60 7.92 8.85
N SER A 82 -4.49 6.86 9.65
CA SER A 82 -4.38 6.94 11.12
C SER A 82 -2.95 7.21 11.55
#